data_AF-A0A2V3J6E9-F1
#
_entry.id   AF-A0A2V3J6E9-F1
#
_cell.length_a   1.000
_cell.length_b   1.000
_cell.length_c   1.000
_cell.angle_alpha   90.00
_cell.angle_beta   90.00
_cell.angle_gamma   90.00
#
_symmetry.space_group_name_H-M   'P 1'
#
loop_
_entity.id
_entity.type
_entity.pdbx_description
1 polymer ?
#
loop_
_entity_poly.entity_id
_entity_poly.type
_entity_poly.pdbx_seq_one_letter_code
_entity_poly.pdbx_strand_id
1 'polypeptide(L)'
;MSKQDLDQLWELQERQAELRRHVLQLTSQINSAEKERTILDVTVQEIDNMPPDVKTYVGLGKMFVLQPKSDLRSDFVHEKNESVKKDEDRKRLRKQFLSKLSENENRIDELADQIEATRAKAANTRKSAAS
;
A
#
# COMPACT_ATOMS: atom_id res chain seq x y z
N MET A 1 -10.05 33.03 -14.20
CA MET A 1 -10.12 31.82 -13.37
C MET A 1 -11.24 32.06 -12.38
N SER A 2 -12.25 31.19 -12.33
CA SER A 2 -13.20 31.30 -11.22
C SER A 2 -12.47 30.86 -9.95
N LYS A 3 -12.76 31.50 -8.81
CA LYS A 3 -12.14 31.13 -7.53
C LYS A 3 -12.45 29.66 -7.18
N GLN A 4 -13.62 29.18 -7.60
CA GLN A 4 -14.11 27.82 -7.38
C GLN A 4 -13.25 26.76 -8.07
N ASP A 5 -12.82 26.99 -9.32
CA ASP A 5 -11.99 26.02 -10.06
C ASP A 5 -10.61 25.85 -9.41
N LEU A 6 -10.06 26.93 -8.85
CA LEU A 6 -8.76 26.91 -8.18
C LEU A 6 -8.83 26.18 -6.84
N ASP A 7 -9.88 26.43 -6.06
CA ASP A 7 -10.11 25.75 -4.77
C ASP A 7 -10.31 24.24 -5.01
N GLN A 8 -11.08 23.85 -6.03
CA GLN A 8 -11.28 22.44 -6.40
C GLN A 8 -9.99 21.73 -6.84
N LEU A 9 -9.15 22.40 -7.63
CA LEU A 9 -7.87 21.85 -8.07
C LEU A 9 -6.94 21.63 -6.87
N TRP A 10 -6.95 22.54 -5.90
CA TRP A 10 -6.17 22.42 -4.67
C TRP A 10 -6.61 21.21 -3.84
N GLU A 11 -7.91 21.03 -3.64
CA GLU A 11 -8.48 19.88 -2.92
C GLU A 11 -8.09 18.54 -3.56
N LEU A 12 -8.14 18.45 -4.90
CA LEU A 12 -7.76 17.24 -5.62
C LEU A 12 -6.26 16.94 -5.49
N GLN A 13 -5.40 17.97 -5.56
CA GLN A 13 -3.96 17.83 -5.34
C GLN A 13 -3.63 17.36 -3.92
N GLU A 14 -4.29 17.92 -2.91
CA GLU A 14 -4.13 17.48 -1.52
C GLU A 14 -4.52 16.00 -1.37
N ARG A 15 -5.70 15.63 -1.88
CA ARG A 15 -6.15 14.24 -1.90
C ARG A 15 -5.19 13.33 -2.65
N GLN A 16 -4.59 13.79 -3.76
CA GLN A 16 -3.61 13.01 -4.52
C GLN A 16 -2.36 12.74 -3.68
N ALA A 17 -1.86 13.75 -2.95
CA ALA A 17 -0.72 13.61 -2.06
C ALA A 17 -0.99 12.60 -0.93
N GLU A 18 -2.18 12.63 -0.34
CA GLU A 18 -2.61 11.67 0.68
C GLU A 18 -2.68 10.24 0.14
N LEU A 19 -3.30 10.04 -1.02
CA LEU A 19 -3.40 8.72 -1.67
C LEU A 19 -2.00 8.15 -1.95
N ARG A 20 -1.07 8.97 -2.44
CA ARG A 20 0.33 8.57 -2.67
C ARG A 20 1.02 8.16 -1.37
N ARG A 21 0.82 8.88 -0.26
CA ARG A 21 1.34 8.50 1.06
C ARG A 21 0.83 7.14 1.51
N HIS A 22 -0.47 6.88 1.37
CA HIS A 22 -1.04 5.57 1.71
C HIS A 22 -0.47 4.43 0.86
N VAL A 23 -0.29 4.65 -0.45
CA VAL A 23 0.32 3.65 -1.33
C VAL A 23 1.76 3.33 -0.91
N LEU A 24 2.56 4.35 -0.57
CA LEU A 24 3.93 4.17 -0.09
C LEU A 24 3.98 3.40 1.23
N GLN A 25 3.12 3.77 2.18
CA GLN A 25 3.02 3.07 3.47
C GLN A 25 2.65 1.59 3.30
N LEU A 26 1.63 1.30 2.47
CA LEU A 26 1.22 -0.07 2.18
C LEU A 26 2.33 -0.87 1.47
N THR A 27 3.07 -0.23 0.57
CA THR A 27 4.20 -0.86 -0.12
C THR A 27 5.31 -1.25 0.86
N SER A 28 5.66 -0.37 1.80
CA SER A 28 6.61 -0.68 2.85
C SER A 28 6.15 -1.84 3.74
N GLN A 29 4.87 -1.85 4.13
CA GLN A 29 4.29 -2.91 4.96
C GLN A 29 4.28 -4.27 4.24
N ILE A 30 4.00 -4.30 2.94
CA ILE A 30 4.04 -5.52 2.11
C ILE A 30 5.48 -6.04 2.04
N ASN A 31 6.45 -5.17 1.74
CA ASN A 31 7.85 -5.58 1.62
C ASN A 31 8.40 -6.14 2.95
N SER A 32 8.00 -5.57 4.09
CA SER A 32 8.37 -6.09 5.41
C SER A 32 7.75 -7.46 5.67
N ALA A 33 6.46 -7.65 5.33
CA ALA A 33 5.78 -8.93 5.49
C ALA A 33 6.37 -10.03 4.58
N GLU A 34 6.78 -9.70 3.35
CA GLU A 34 7.44 -10.64 2.43
C GLU A 34 8.80 -11.10 2.98
N LYS A 35 9.57 -10.21 3.60
CA LYS A 35 10.82 -10.57 4.28
C LYS A 35 10.57 -11.50 5.48
N GLU A 36 9.62 -11.13 6.34
CA GLU A 36 9.24 -11.94 7.51
C GLU A 36 8.78 -13.35 7.09
N ARG A 37 7.96 -13.44 6.06
CA ARG A 37 7.54 -14.72 5.48
C ARG A 37 8.72 -15.55 4.97
N THR A 38 9.68 -14.92 4.31
CA THR A 38 10.88 -15.61 3.81
C THR A 38 11.68 -16.20 4.97
N ILE A 39 11.79 -15.46 6.09
CA ILE A 39 12.46 -15.94 7.30
C ILE A 39 11.69 -17.15 7.87
N LEU A 40 10.37 -17.04 8.05
CA LEU A 40 9.53 -18.13 8.54
C LEU A 40 9.61 -19.37 7.64
N ASP A 41 9.65 -19.19 6.32
CA ASP A 41 9.80 -20.29 5.36
C ASP A 41 11.12 -21.05 5.55
N VAL A 42 12.23 -20.31 5.71
CA VAL A 42 13.54 -20.91 6.00
C VAL A 42 13.53 -21.58 7.37
N THR A 43 12.99 -20.95 8.41
CA THR A 43 12.92 -21.53 9.76
C THR A 43 12.12 -22.83 9.79
N VAL A 44 10.98 -22.90 9.10
CA VAL A 44 10.20 -24.14 9.01
C VAL A 44 10.98 -25.23 8.28
N GLN A 45 11.69 -24.90 7.19
CA GLN A 45 12.55 -25.84 6.48
C GLN A 45 13.71 -26.35 7.35
N GLU A 46 14.35 -25.46 8.12
CA GLU A 46 15.41 -25.82 9.05
C GLU A 46 14.89 -26.77 10.13
N ILE A 47 13.73 -26.48 10.72
CA ILE A 47 13.07 -27.37 11.68
C ILE A 47 12.79 -28.73 11.06
N ASP A 48 12.24 -28.77 9.85
CA ASP A 48 11.92 -30.03 9.16
C ASP A 48 13.17 -30.90 8.96
N ASN A 49 14.32 -30.29 8.69
CA ASN A 49 15.61 -30.98 8.51
C ASN A 49 16.29 -31.41 9.82
N MET A 50 15.82 -30.96 10.99
CA MET A 50 16.41 -31.39 12.28
C MET A 50 16.05 -32.85 12.61
N PRO A 51 16.93 -33.61 13.28
CA PRO A 51 16.61 -34.94 13.78
C PRO A 51 15.40 -34.92 14.74
N PRO A 52 14.60 -36.01 14.80
CA PRO A 52 13.34 -36.03 15.55
C PRO A 52 13.51 -36.00 17.08
N ASP A 53 14.67 -36.38 17.61
CA ASP A 53 14.94 -36.46 19.06
C ASP A 53 15.67 -35.21 19.60
N VAL A 54 15.59 -34.09 18.89
CA VAL A 54 16.26 -32.85 19.30
C VAL A 54 15.34 -32.02 20.19
N LYS A 55 15.88 -31.58 21.32
CA LYS A 55 15.24 -30.60 22.20
C LYS A 55 15.20 -29.23 21.51
N THR A 56 14.00 -28.74 21.22
CA THR A 56 13.79 -27.43 20.60
C THR A 56 13.39 -26.38 21.63
N TYR A 57 13.87 -25.15 21.46
CA TYR A 57 13.61 -24.04 22.37
C TYR A 57 13.07 -22.82 21.62
N VAL A 58 12.05 -22.18 22.18
CA VAL A 58 11.48 -20.91 21.68
C VAL A 58 11.94 -19.75 22.53
N GLY A 59 12.37 -18.67 21.89
CA GLY A 59 12.64 -17.40 22.57
C GLY A 59 11.35 -16.66 22.90
N LEU A 60 11.11 -16.40 24.19
CA LEU A 60 10.06 -15.52 24.70
C LEU A 60 10.71 -14.34 25.43
N GLY A 61 10.99 -13.26 24.69
CA GLY A 61 11.67 -12.08 25.22
C GLY A 61 13.11 -12.40 25.65
N LYS A 62 13.37 -12.43 26.96
CA LYS A 62 14.70 -12.75 27.53
C LYS A 62 14.83 -14.21 28.01
N MET A 63 13.81 -15.04 27.78
CA MET A 63 13.76 -16.43 28.23
C MET A 63 13.68 -17.38 27.03
N PHE A 64 14.14 -18.62 27.23
CA PHE A 64 13.98 -19.70 26.27
C PHE A 64 13.18 -20.84 26.91
N VAL A 65 12.12 -21.29 26.24
CA VAL A 65 11.23 -22.34 26.74
C VAL A 65 11.40 -23.59 25.89
N LEU A 66 11.56 -24.74 26.55
CA LEU A 66 11.59 -26.03 25.88
C LEU A 66 10.19 -26.35 25.35
N GLN A 67 10.07 -26.62 24.06
CA GLN A 67 8.82 -26.96 23.39
C GLN A 67 9.06 -28.13 22.44
N PRO A 68 8.10 -29.06 22.26
CA PRO A 68 8.23 -30.12 21.27
C PRO A 68 8.39 -29.56 19.85
N LYS A 69 9.19 -30.26 19.03
CA LYS A 69 9.43 -29.89 17.62
C LYS A 69 8.13 -29.76 16.82
N SER A 70 7.17 -30.66 17.06
CA SER A 70 5.85 -30.66 16.39
C SER A 70 5.09 -29.37 16.63
N ASP A 71 5.09 -28.91 17.87
CA ASP A 71 4.31 -27.78 18.34
C ASP A 71 4.97 -26.49 17.83
N LEU A 72 6.31 -26.43 17.92
CA LEU A 72 7.08 -25.31 17.38
C LEU A 72 6.83 -25.13 15.88
N ARG A 73 6.81 -26.24 15.14
CA ARG A 73 6.51 -26.24 13.71
C ARG A 73 5.09 -25.76 13.43
N SER A 74 4.10 -26.23 14.19
CA SER A 74 2.71 -25.80 13.99
C SER A 74 2.53 -24.32 14.24
N ASP A 75 3.21 -23.78 15.24
CA ASP A 75 3.16 -22.36 15.60
C ASP A 75 3.70 -21.49 14.46
N PHE A 76 4.89 -21.80 13.94
CA PHE A 76 5.48 -21.06 12.81
C PHE A 76 4.67 -21.21 11.51
N VAL A 77 4.09 -22.39 11.25
CA VAL A 77 3.21 -22.58 10.10
C VAL A 77 1.91 -21.77 10.25
N HIS A 78 1.36 -21.71 11.45
CA HIS A 78 0.18 -20.90 11.73
C HIS A 78 0.47 -19.40 11.56
N GLU A 79 1.56 -18.91 12.14
CA GLU A 79 2.03 -17.53 12.03
C GLU A 79 2.27 -17.12 10.57
N LYS A 80 2.94 -18.00 9.81
CA LYS A 80 3.12 -17.82 8.36
C LYS A 80 1.78 -17.65 7.64
N ASN A 81 0.82 -18.54 7.90
CA ASN A 81 -0.48 -18.51 7.23
C ASN A 81 -1.28 -17.24 7.59
N GLU A 82 -1.21 -16.78 8.84
CA GLU A 82 -1.79 -15.49 9.22
C GLU A 82 -1.13 -14.32 8.51
N SER A 83 0.21 -14.32 8.42
CA SER A 83 0.98 -13.29 7.72
C SER A 83 0.59 -13.21 6.24
N VAL A 84 0.40 -14.35 5.57
CA VAL A 84 -0.08 -14.43 4.18
C VAL A 84 -1.44 -13.77 4.01
N LYS A 85 -2.41 -14.08 4.88
CA LYS A 85 -3.75 -13.46 4.82
C LYS A 85 -3.68 -11.93 4.97
N LYS A 86 -2.92 -11.45 5.96
CA LYS A 86 -2.74 -10.01 6.20
C LYS A 86 -2.05 -9.31 5.01
N ASP A 87 -1.08 -9.97 4.38
CA ASP A 87 -0.39 -9.45 3.20
C ASP A 87 -1.32 -9.36 1.97
N GLU A 88 -2.16 -10.38 1.74
CA GLU A 88 -3.15 -10.37 0.67
C GLU A 88 -4.16 -9.22 0.84
N ASP A 89 -4.64 -9.00 2.06
CA ASP A 89 -5.52 -7.87 2.38
C ASP A 89 -4.85 -6.52 2.12
N ARG A 90 -3.58 -6.36 2.51
CA ARG A 90 -2.79 -5.15 2.23
C ARG A 90 -2.57 -4.94 0.73
N LYS A 91 -2.28 -6.01 -0.01
CA LYS A 91 -2.14 -5.97 -1.49
C LYS A 91 -3.45 -5.56 -2.15
N ARG A 92 -4.59 -6.08 -1.67
CA ARG A 92 -5.93 -5.69 -2.14
C ARG A 92 -6.20 -4.21 -1.87
N LEU A 93 -5.92 -3.76 -0.65
CA LEU A 93 -6.09 -2.37 -0.25
C LEU A 93 -5.20 -1.43 -1.10
N ARG A 94 -3.94 -1.82 -1.35
CA ARG A 94 -3.03 -1.06 -2.23
C ARG A 94 -3.59 -0.91 -3.65
N LYS A 95 -4.15 -1.98 -4.22
CA LYS A 95 -4.80 -1.93 -5.55
C LYS A 95 -5.97 -0.95 -5.57
N GLN A 96 -6.79 -0.93 -4.52
CA GLN A 96 -7.90 0.03 -4.41
C GLN A 96 -7.40 1.47 -4.33
N PHE A 97 -6.34 1.74 -3.56
CA PHE A 97 -5.73 3.07 -3.48
C PHE A 97 -5.11 3.51 -4.81
N LEU A 98 -4.49 2.59 -5.56
CA LEU A 98 -3.97 2.87 -6.90
C LEU A 98 -5.09 3.21 -7.89
N SER A 99 -6.22 2.50 -7.87
CA SER A 99 -7.40 2.84 -8.69
C SER A 99 -7.90 4.25 -8.36
N LYS A 100 -8.07 4.56 -7.06
CA LYS A 100 -8.49 5.89 -6.61
C LYS A 100 -7.51 6.98 -6.99
N LEU A 101 -6.21 6.67 -7.02
CA LEU A 101 -5.17 7.61 -7.44
C LEU A 101 -5.29 7.93 -8.92
N SER A 102 -5.45 6.91 -9.77
CA SER A 102 -5.66 7.08 -11.21
C SER A 102 -6.95 7.84 -11.52
N GLU A 103 -8.05 7.55 -10.80
CA GLU A 103 -9.29 8.31 -10.92
C GLU A 103 -9.12 9.78 -10.53
N ASN A 104 -8.31 10.07 -9.50
CA ASN A 104 -8.02 11.44 -9.10
C ASN A 104 -7.14 12.16 -10.14
N GLU A 105 -6.12 11.48 -10.67
CA GLU A 105 -5.28 12.00 -11.75
C GLU A 105 -6.09 12.41 -12.97
N ASN A 106 -6.99 11.53 -13.44
CA ASN A 106 -7.88 11.85 -14.57
C ASN A 106 -8.77 13.07 -14.28
N ARG A 107 -9.28 13.22 -13.05
CA ARG A 107 -10.11 14.39 -12.66
C ARG A 107 -9.32 15.69 -12.66
N ILE A 108 -8.05 15.64 -12.23
CA ILE A 108 -7.16 16.81 -12.28
C ILE A 108 -6.93 17.23 -13.73
N ASP A 109 -6.65 16.26 -14.62
CA ASP A 109 -6.43 16.52 -16.04
C ASP A 109 -7.68 17.10 -16.72
N GLU A 110 -8.86 16.51 -16.47
CA GLU A 110 -10.14 16.99 -16.99
C GLU A 110 -10.44 18.44 -16.56
N LEU A 111 -10.16 18.78 -15.29
CA LEU A 111 -10.35 20.15 -14.80
C LEU A 111 -9.33 21.11 -15.40
N ALA A 112 -8.08 20.67 -15.60
CA ALA A 112 -7.06 21.49 -16.26
C ALA A 112 -7.49 21.85 -17.69
N ASP A 113 -7.97 20.86 -18.45
CA ASP A 113 -8.48 21.06 -19.82
C ASP A 113 -9.69 22.01 -19.85
N GLN A 114 -10.61 21.89 -18.87
CA GLN A 114 -11.76 22.79 -18.75
C GLN A 114 -11.32 24.24 -18.46
N ILE A 115 -10.30 24.43 -17.63
CA ILE A 115 -9.74 25.75 -17.32
C ILE A 115 -9.11 26.37 -18.59
N GLU A 116 -8.34 25.59 -19.34
CA GLU A 116 -7.74 26.05 -20.60
C GLU A 116 -8.78 26.41 -21.65
N ALA A 117 -9.80 25.56 -21.83
CA ALA A 117 -10.91 25.82 -22.75
C ALA A 117 -11.68 27.09 -22.37
N THR A 118 -11.92 27.32 -21.08
CA THR A 118 -12.59 28.53 -20.57
C THR A 118 -11.74 29.77 -20.82
N ARG A 119 -10.43 29.66 -20.62
CA ARG A 119 -9.47 30.74 -20.89
C ARG A 119 -9.41 31.09 -22.38
N ALA A 120 -9.40 30.10 -23.27
CA ALA A 120 -9.40 30.30 -24.71
C ALA A 120 -10.68 30.99 -25.21
N LYS A 121 -11.85 30.57 -24.70
CA LYS A 121 -13.15 31.22 -25.00
C LYS A 121 -13.17 32.68 -24.56
N ALA A 122 -12.64 32.99 -23.37
CA ALA A 122 -12.55 34.36 -22.86
C ALA A 122 -11.57 35.25 -23.66
N ALA A 123 -10.54 34.67 -24.28
CA ALA A 123 -9.61 35.40 -25.13
C ALA A 123 -10.22 35.75 -26.51
N ASN A 124 -11.02 34.86 -27.08
CA ASN A 124 -11.71 35.10 -28.36
C ASN A 124 -12.84 36.14 -28.26
N THR A 125 -13.63 36.14 -27.19
CA THR A 125 -14.68 37.15 -26.98
C THR A 125 -14.11 38.56 -26.80
N ARG A 126 -12.94 38.70 -26.17
CA ARG A 126 -12.27 40.01 -26.06
C ARG A 126 -11.73 40.54 -27.39
N LYS A 127 -11.29 39.65 -28.30
CA LYS A 127 -10.84 40.05 -29.65
C LYS A 127 -12.00 40.47 -30.56
N SER A 128 -13.18 39.85 -30.44
CA SER A 128 -14.35 40.20 -31.25
C SER A 128 -15.11 41.44 -30.75
N ALA A 129 -14.90 41.88 -29.51
CA ALA A 129 -15.50 43.10 -28.95
C ALA A 129 -14.63 44.36 -29.16
N ALA A 130 -13.39 44.19 -29.63
CA ALA A 130 -12.44 45.28 -29.89
C ALA A 130 -12.25 45.58 -31.39
N SER A 131 -12.99 44.89 -32.27
CA SER A 131 -13.10 45.14 -33.71
C SER A 131 -14.52 45.57 -34.04
#